data_AF-A0A511ZC71-F1
#
_entry.id   AF-A0A511ZC71-F1
#
_cell.length_a   1.000
_cell.length_b   1.000
_cell.length_c   1.000
_cell.angle_alpha   90.00
_cell.angle_beta   90.00
_cell.angle_gamma   90.00
#
_symmetry.space_group_name_H-M   'P 1'
#
loop_
_entity.id
_entity.type
_entity.pdbx_description
1 polymer ?
#
loop_
_entity_poly.entity_id
_entity_poly.type
_entity_poly.pdbx_seq_one_letter_code
_entity_poly.pdbx_strand_id
1 'polypeptide(L)'
;MILAKKIRLRPTREQEEQLWKSVGTARWAYNWALNRQRENFKQGNKFIPNTILRKELTELKQTEAFNWLYEVSNNVTKQAIKDACNAYQRFLKGKAKFPKFKSRKKSKPSFYNDTGKLKVKKNLVLIEKVGWIKTSEQIPIGVSYTNPRISFDNKYWYISVGIEQEFEQPELTDEIIGIDLGIKELAVCSNGQVFKNINKTEEIRKTGKRLRRLQQSVSRKYEMNREGDRFVKTSNIIKLEKQIQHLHRRLSNIRNNHIHQATNAIVKTKPSDVVMEDLNVSGMMKNRHLSKAIGNQKFHEFIRQMEYKCEKYGIEFTKAYRFYPSSKKCSSCGTIKKDLKLSDRVFSCECGLKLDRDRNASLNLASYEGLTV
;
A
#
# COMPACT_ATOMS: atom_id res chain seq x y z
N MET A 1 3.86 -6.90 -18.63
CA MET A 1 3.73 -6.61 -17.17
C MET A 1 2.27 -6.34 -16.81
N ILE A 2 1.80 -6.73 -15.61
CA ILE A 2 0.45 -6.34 -15.12
C ILE A 2 0.53 -5.04 -14.32
N LEU A 3 -0.14 -3.98 -14.78
CA LEU A 3 -0.28 -2.73 -14.05
C LEU A 3 -1.68 -2.58 -13.44
N ALA A 4 -1.75 -2.05 -12.23
CA ALA A 4 -3.00 -1.74 -11.56
C ALA A 4 -3.48 -0.33 -11.91
N LYS A 5 -4.67 -0.21 -12.53
CA LYS A 5 -5.37 1.06 -12.72
C LYS A 5 -6.45 1.22 -11.64
N LYS A 6 -6.42 2.33 -10.91
CA LYS A 6 -7.39 2.64 -9.84
C LYS A 6 -8.20 3.88 -10.20
N ILE A 7 -9.49 3.71 -10.47
CA ILE A 7 -10.37 4.77 -10.97
C ILE A 7 -11.52 5.00 -10.00
N ARG A 8 -11.88 6.28 -9.79
CA ARG A 8 -13.01 6.65 -8.92
C ARG A 8 -14.34 6.32 -9.60
N LEU A 9 -15.24 5.74 -8.82
CA LEU A 9 -16.64 5.51 -9.17
C LEU A 9 -17.50 6.67 -8.71
N ARG A 10 -18.58 6.94 -9.46
CA ARG A 10 -19.63 7.93 -9.16
C ARG A 10 -20.98 7.20 -9.10
N PRO A 11 -21.23 6.40 -8.03
CA PRO A 11 -22.48 5.67 -7.89
C PRO A 11 -23.66 6.60 -7.59
N THR A 12 -24.87 6.19 -8.01
CA THR A 12 -26.13 6.72 -7.47
C THR A 12 -26.33 6.23 -6.02
N ARG A 13 -27.38 6.72 -5.35
CA ARG A 13 -27.69 6.29 -3.98
C ARG A 13 -28.01 4.79 -3.91
N GLU A 14 -28.83 4.31 -4.83
CA GLU A 14 -29.24 2.90 -4.92
C GLU A 14 -28.02 2.01 -5.19
N GLN A 15 -27.13 2.46 -6.09
CA GLN A 15 -25.88 1.76 -6.36
C GLN A 15 -24.98 1.73 -5.12
N GLU A 16 -24.86 2.83 -4.38
CA GLU A 16 -24.06 2.89 -3.15
C GLU A 16 -24.59 1.95 -2.07
N GLU A 17 -25.91 1.86 -1.89
CA GLU A 17 -26.54 0.89 -0.97
C GLU A 17 -26.13 -0.55 -1.34
N GLN A 18 -26.16 -0.88 -2.63
CA GLN A 18 -25.76 -2.19 -3.12
C GLN A 18 -24.26 -2.48 -2.99
N LEU A 19 -23.41 -1.46 -3.14
CA LEU A 19 -21.97 -1.55 -2.86
C LEU A 19 -21.72 -1.84 -1.36
N TRP A 20 -22.49 -1.22 -0.46
CA TRP A 20 -22.39 -1.48 0.98
C TRP A 20 -22.87 -2.87 1.37
N LYS A 21 -23.97 -3.36 0.77
CA LYS A 21 -24.41 -4.76 0.92
C LYS A 21 -23.29 -5.71 0.50
N SER A 22 -22.68 -5.48 -0.66
CA SER A 22 -21.56 -6.30 -1.17
C SER A 22 -20.34 -6.32 -0.23
N VAL A 23 -19.95 -5.16 0.33
CA VAL A 23 -18.90 -5.10 1.36
C VAL A 23 -19.29 -5.87 2.62
N GLY A 24 -20.53 -5.74 3.07
CA GLY A 24 -21.07 -6.45 4.23
C GLY A 24 -20.99 -7.97 4.05
N THR A 25 -21.48 -8.45 2.91
CA THR A 25 -21.45 -9.86 2.52
C THR A 25 -20.03 -10.40 2.39
N ALA A 26 -19.10 -9.65 1.78
CA ALA A 26 -17.70 -10.05 1.69
C ALA A 26 -17.05 -10.21 3.08
N ARG A 27 -17.34 -9.28 4.00
CA ARG A 27 -16.84 -9.36 5.38
C ARG A 27 -17.42 -10.57 6.10
N TRP A 28 -18.73 -10.78 6.00
CA TRP A 28 -19.41 -11.90 6.63
C TRP A 28 -18.86 -13.23 6.12
N ALA A 29 -18.78 -13.44 4.81
CA ALA A 29 -18.31 -14.70 4.22
C ALA A 29 -16.85 -15.01 4.58
N TYR A 30 -15.97 -13.99 4.64
CA TYR A 30 -14.60 -14.17 5.13
C TYR A 30 -14.57 -14.63 6.59
N ASN A 31 -15.39 -14.02 7.46
CA ASN A 31 -15.43 -14.37 8.87
C ASN A 31 -16.05 -15.75 9.10
N TRP A 32 -17.11 -16.08 8.37
CA TRP A 32 -17.73 -17.40 8.39
C TRP A 32 -16.70 -18.48 8.01
N ALA A 33 -15.98 -18.30 6.89
CA ALA A 33 -14.95 -19.25 6.46
C ALA A 33 -13.81 -19.37 7.48
N LEU A 34 -13.35 -18.26 8.05
CA LEU A 34 -12.32 -18.28 9.08
C LEU A 34 -12.82 -18.98 10.36
N ASN A 35 -14.09 -18.83 10.72
CA ASN A 35 -14.66 -19.50 11.87
C ASN A 35 -14.73 -21.02 11.65
N ARG A 36 -15.20 -21.46 10.48
CA ARG A 36 -15.21 -22.89 10.10
C ARG A 36 -13.81 -23.51 10.18
N GLN A 37 -12.79 -22.83 9.68
CA GLN A 37 -11.40 -23.30 9.79
C GLN A 37 -10.93 -23.40 11.24
N ARG A 38 -11.32 -22.44 12.10
CA ARG A 38 -10.96 -22.44 13.52
C ARG A 38 -11.63 -23.58 14.28
N GLU A 39 -12.91 -23.81 14.05
CA GLU A 39 -13.66 -24.91 14.67
C GLU A 39 -13.09 -26.26 14.24
N ASN A 40 -12.86 -26.43 12.94
CA ASN A 40 -12.25 -27.63 12.39
C ASN A 40 -10.85 -27.89 12.95
N PHE A 41 -10.01 -26.86 13.04
CA PHE A 41 -8.68 -27.00 13.65
C PHE A 41 -8.73 -27.37 15.14
N LYS A 42 -9.68 -26.81 15.90
CA LYS A 42 -9.88 -27.19 17.32
C LYS A 42 -10.26 -28.66 17.50
N GLN A 43 -10.92 -29.25 16.51
CA GLN A 43 -11.29 -30.68 16.49
C GLN A 43 -10.13 -31.58 16.03
N GLY A 44 -8.94 -31.03 15.76
CA GLY A 44 -7.78 -31.80 15.28
C GLY A 44 -7.83 -32.15 13.78
N ASN A 45 -8.79 -31.61 13.03
CA ASN A 45 -8.97 -31.93 11.63
C ASN A 45 -8.01 -31.17 10.71
N LYS A 46 -7.75 -31.75 9.53
CA LYS A 46 -6.95 -31.13 8.46
C LYS A 46 -7.65 -29.91 7.87
N PHE A 47 -6.86 -28.98 7.30
CA PHE A 47 -7.34 -27.76 6.67
C PHE A 47 -8.45 -28.00 5.63
N ILE A 48 -9.54 -27.23 5.71
CA ILE A 48 -10.66 -27.37 4.77
C ILE A 48 -10.36 -26.59 3.47
N PRO A 49 -10.32 -27.22 2.28
CA PRO A 49 -10.17 -26.49 1.03
C PRO A 49 -11.30 -25.49 0.78
N ASN A 50 -11.00 -24.37 0.11
CA ASN A 50 -12.01 -23.35 -0.19
C ASN A 50 -13.16 -23.89 -1.07
N THR A 51 -12.92 -24.94 -1.86
CA THR A 51 -13.91 -25.61 -2.71
C THR A 51 -15.01 -26.24 -1.86
N ILE A 52 -14.66 -26.89 -0.74
CA ILE A 52 -15.61 -27.49 0.20
C ILE A 52 -16.42 -26.40 0.90
N LEU A 53 -15.76 -25.38 1.47
CA LEU A 53 -16.45 -24.26 2.12
C LEU A 53 -17.40 -23.50 1.17
N ARG A 54 -17.08 -23.43 -0.12
CA ARG A 54 -17.97 -22.83 -1.11
C ARG A 54 -19.21 -23.69 -1.38
N LYS A 55 -19.09 -25.02 -1.36
CA LYS A 55 -20.23 -25.94 -1.48
C LYS A 55 -21.13 -25.83 -0.24
N GLU A 56 -20.56 -25.92 0.96
CA GLU A 56 -21.28 -25.72 2.23
C GLU A 56 -22.04 -24.39 2.23
N LEU A 57 -21.38 -23.29 1.81
CA LEU A 57 -22.06 -22.01 1.75
C LEU A 57 -23.20 -21.99 0.72
N THR A 58 -23.06 -22.72 -0.40
CA THR A 58 -24.12 -22.78 -1.43
C THR A 58 -25.38 -23.45 -0.90
N GLU A 59 -25.24 -24.51 -0.11
CA GLU A 59 -26.34 -25.17 0.60
C GLU A 59 -26.93 -24.24 1.67
N LEU A 60 -26.09 -23.62 2.51
CA LEU A 60 -26.56 -22.69 3.54
C LEU A 60 -27.40 -21.55 2.97
N LYS A 61 -27.02 -21.00 1.81
CA LYS A 61 -27.75 -19.91 1.14
C LYS A 61 -29.20 -20.27 0.80
N GLN A 62 -29.53 -21.56 0.64
CA GLN A 62 -30.89 -22.00 0.32
C GLN A 62 -31.83 -21.95 1.52
N THR A 63 -31.29 -21.82 2.73
CA THR A 63 -32.10 -21.66 3.95
C THR A 63 -32.61 -20.23 4.07
N GLU A 64 -33.78 -20.07 4.69
CA GLU A 64 -34.43 -18.76 4.88
C GLU A 64 -33.52 -17.76 5.61
N ALA A 65 -32.77 -18.23 6.61
CA ALA A 65 -31.85 -17.41 7.41
C ALA A 65 -30.70 -16.78 6.60
N PHE A 66 -30.30 -17.38 5.47
CA PHE A 66 -29.16 -16.95 4.66
C PHE A 66 -29.51 -16.56 3.22
N ASN A 67 -30.79 -16.55 2.87
CA ASN A 67 -31.28 -16.19 1.54
C ASN A 67 -30.84 -14.77 1.10
N TRP A 68 -30.68 -13.84 2.05
CA TRP A 68 -30.16 -12.48 1.81
C TRP A 68 -28.80 -12.43 1.09
N LEU A 69 -28.01 -13.52 1.15
CA LEU A 69 -26.74 -13.64 0.41
C LEU A 69 -26.92 -13.72 -1.12
N TYR A 70 -28.14 -13.88 -1.63
CA TYR A 70 -28.46 -13.78 -3.07
C TYR A 70 -28.67 -12.35 -3.55
N GLU A 71 -28.81 -11.38 -2.64
CA GLU A 71 -28.95 -9.97 -3.00
C GLU A 71 -27.72 -9.41 -3.73
N VAL A 72 -26.54 -9.99 -3.51
CA VAL A 72 -25.27 -9.58 -4.13
C VAL A 72 -24.70 -10.67 -5.03
N SER A 73 -23.69 -10.33 -5.82
CA SER A 73 -22.99 -11.31 -6.67
C SER A 73 -22.45 -12.49 -5.85
N ASN A 74 -22.64 -13.71 -6.37
CA ASN A 74 -22.08 -14.92 -5.76
C ASN A 74 -20.54 -14.93 -5.74
N ASN A 75 -19.89 -14.16 -6.62
CA ASN A 75 -18.44 -14.05 -6.69
C ASN A 75 -17.86 -13.27 -5.51
N VAL A 76 -18.67 -12.42 -4.87
CA VAL A 76 -18.30 -11.71 -3.63
C VAL A 76 -17.99 -12.70 -2.50
N THR A 77 -18.90 -13.64 -2.24
CA THR A 77 -18.70 -14.65 -1.18
C THR A 77 -17.62 -15.65 -1.56
N LYS A 78 -17.61 -16.14 -2.82
CA LYS A 78 -16.58 -17.07 -3.32
C LYS A 78 -15.17 -16.52 -3.16
N GLN A 79 -14.94 -15.26 -3.51
CA GLN A 79 -13.61 -14.64 -3.35
C GLN A 79 -13.30 -14.36 -1.89
N ALA A 80 -14.26 -13.94 -1.07
CA ALA A 80 -14.05 -13.72 0.36
C ALA A 80 -13.62 -15.00 1.11
N ILE A 81 -14.22 -16.16 0.78
CA ILE A 81 -13.81 -17.47 1.30
C ILE A 81 -12.38 -17.79 0.86
N LYS A 82 -12.06 -17.60 -0.43
CA LYS A 82 -10.71 -17.82 -0.97
C LYS A 82 -9.67 -16.95 -0.25
N ASP A 83 -9.98 -15.67 -0.03
CA ASP A 83 -9.12 -14.75 0.70
C ASP A 83 -8.87 -15.22 2.15
N ALA A 84 -9.90 -15.76 2.84
CA ALA A 84 -9.76 -16.33 4.19
C ALA A 84 -8.88 -17.59 4.21
N CYS A 85 -9.14 -18.52 3.31
CA CYS A 85 -8.34 -19.74 3.13
C CYS A 85 -6.87 -19.41 2.84
N ASN A 86 -6.61 -18.48 1.92
CA ASN A 86 -5.25 -18.05 1.58
C ASN A 86 -4.54 -17.43 2.79
N ALA A 87 -5.24 -16.60 3.57
CA ALA A 87 -4.68 -16.00 4.78
C ALA A 87 -4.32 -17.07 5.83
N TYR A 88 -5.17 -18.09 6.00
CA TYR A 88 -4.93 -19.21 6.90
C TYR A 88 -3.74 -20.07 6.44
N GLN A 89 -3.67 -20.40 5.14
CA GLN A 89 -2.55 -21.15 4.57
C GLN A 89 -1.21 -20.42 4.72
N ARG A 90 -1.20 -19.09 4.56
CA ARG A 90 0.02 -18.30 4.82
C ARG A 90 0.47 -18.39 6.27
N PHE A 91 -0.48 -18.45 7.21
CA PHE A 91 -0.18 -18.70 8.61
C PHE A 91 0.41 -20.10 8.82
N LEU A 92 -0.21 -21.14 8.27
CA LEU A 92 0.31 -22.52 8.36
C LEU A 92 1.73 -22.66 7.79
N LYS A 93 2.08 -21.88 6.75
CA LYS A 93 3.41 -21.84 6.15
C LYS A 93 4.42 -20.97 6.93
N GLY A 94 4.06 -20.43 8.09
CA GLY A 94 4.92 -19.50 8.85
C GLY A 94 5.15 -18.13 8.19
N LYS A 95 4.47 -17.83 7.08
CA LYS A 95 4.65 -16.58 6.30
C LYS A 95 3.81 -15.41 6.81
N ALA A 96 2.92 -15.65 7.76
CA ALA A 96 2.05 -14.63 8.35
C ALA A 96 1.63 -15.03 9.77
N LYS A 97 1.22 -14.04 10.56
CA LYS A 97 0.52 -14.30 11.84
C LYS A 97 -0.87 -14.86 11.58
N PHE A 98 -1.47 -15.47 12.61
CA PHE A 98 -2.82 -16.03 12.54
C PHE A 98 -3.83 -15.00 11.99
N PRO A 99 -4.65 -15.37 10.98
CA PRO A 99 -5.63 -14.46 10.40
C PRO A 99 -6.67 -14.01 11.42
N LYS A 100 -7.03 -12.73 11.39
CA LYS A 100 -8.03 -12.14 12.30
C LYS A 100 -9.38 -11.97 11.60
N PHE A 101 -10.46 -12.03 12.37
CA PHE A 101 -11.77 -11.65 11.88
C PHE A 101 -11.77 -10.20 11.38
N LYS A 102 -12.44 -9.98 10.25
CA LYS A 102 -12.69 -8.66 9.69
C LYS A 102 -13.79 -7.97 10.48
N SER A 103 -13.58 -6.70 10.83
CA SER A 103 -14.57 -5.89 11.53
C SER A 103 -15.05 -4.76 10.65
N ARG A 104 -16.31 -4.34 10.81
CA ARG A 104 -16.85 -3.17 10.10
C ARG A 104 -16.04 -1.90 10.35
N LYS A 105 -15.44 -1.77 11.54
CA LYS A 105 -14.73 -0.56 11.99
C LYS A 105 -13.27 -0.50 11.49
N LYS A 106 -12.55 -1.63 11.46
CA LYS A 106 -11.09 -1.66 11.20
C LYS A 106 -10.72 -2.17 9.80
N SER A 107 -11.60 -2.95 9.16
CA SER A 107 -11.29 -3.53 7.86
C SER A 107 -11.61 -2.56 6.73
N LYS A 108 -10.72 -2.49 5.73
CA LYS A 108 -10.95 -1.72 4.51
C LYS A 108 -12.25 -2.19 3.84
N PRO A 109 -13.24 -1.32 3.61
CA PRO A 109 -14.45 -1.67 2.87
C PRO A 109 -14.07 -2.02 1.44
N SER A 110 -14.19 -3.29 1.08
CA SER A 110 -13.88 -3.75 -0.28
C SER A 110 -14.50 -5.10 -0.58
N PHE A 111 -14.74 -5.36 -1.87
CA PHE A 111 -15.17 -6.64 -2.40
C PHE A 111 -14.61 -6.86 -3.80
N TYR A 112 -14.66 -8.11 -4.25
CA TYR A 112 -14.22 -8.52 -5.59
C TYR A 112 -15.39 -8.53 -6.56
N ASN A 113 -15.13 -8.14 -7.80
CA ASN A 113 -16.04 -8.36 -8.92
C ASN A 113 -15.39 -9.33 -9.90
N ASP A 114 -16.18 -10.25 -10.45
CA ASP A 114 -15.67 -11.22 -11.40
C ASP A 114 -15.16 -10.58 -12.69
N THR A 115 -14.07 -11.10 -13.23
CA THR A 115 -13.45 -10.57 -14.46
C THR A 115 -14.38 -10.78 -15.66
N GLY A 116 -15.01 -11.94 -15.79
CA GLY A 116 -15.92 -12.27 -16.91
C GLY A 116 -17.25 -11.52 -16.85
N LYS A 117 -17.64 -11.01 -15.68
CA LYS A 117 -18.84 -10.17 -15.50
C LYS A 117 -18.55 -8.67 -15.58
N LEU A 118 -17.29 -8.26 -15.50
CA LEU A 118 -16.90 -6.86 -15.62
C LEU A 118 -16.98 -6.42 -17.08
N LYS A 119 -17.89 -5.49 -17.38
CA LYS A 119 -17.99 -4.88 -18.72
C LYS A 119 -17.69 -3.39 -18.63
N VAL A 120 -16.96 -2.86 -19.60
CA VAL A 120 -16.60 -1.44 -19.65
C VAL A 120 -17.14 -0.80 -20.91
N LYS A 121 -17.74 0.38 -20.75
CA LYS A 121 -18.17 1.29 -21.82
C LYS A 121 -17.47 2.63 -21.61
N LYS A 122 -17.76 3.61 -22.49
CA LYS A 122 -17.23 4.97 -22.35
C LYS A 122 -17.62 5.55 -20.98
N ASN A 123 -16.64 5.81 -20.12
CA ASN A 123 -16.77 6.29 -18.74
C ASN A 123 -17.80 5.55 -17.86
N LEU A 124 -18.01 4.26 -18.14
CA LEU A 124 -19.00 3.42 -17.47
C LEU A 124 -18.42 2.03 -17.22
N VAL A 125 -18.74 1.46 -16.06
CA VAL A 125 -18.37 0.08 -15.72
C VAL A 125 -19.56 -0.66 -15.14
N LEU A 126 -19.81 -1.87 -15.65
CA LEU A 126 -20.82 -2.77 -15.13
C LEU A 126 -20.23 -3.58 -13.97
N ILE A 127 -20.84 -3.44 -12.80
CA ILE A 127 -20.53 -4.27 -11.63
C ILE A 127 -21.72 -5.21 -11.39
N GLU A 128 -21.43 -6.50 -11.23
CA GLU A 128 -22.47 -7.54 -11.13
C GLU A 128 -23.41 -7.25 -9.94
N LYS A 129 -24.72 -7.33 -10.19
CA LYS A 129 -25.80 -6.99 -9.23
C LYS A 129 -25.85 -5.53 -8.75
N VAL A 130 -24.92 -4.66 -9.17
CA VAL A 130 -24.94 -3.22 -8.87
C VAL A 130 -25.38 -2.40 -10.09
N GLY A 131 -25.03 -2.86 -11.30
CA GLY A 131 -25.37 -2.18 -12.56
C GLY A 131 -24.24 -1.30 -13.11
N TRP A 132 -24.58 -0.46 -14.08
CA TRP A 132 -23.64 0.44 -14.75
C TRP A 132 -23.34 1.68 -13.90
N ILE A 133 -22.08 1.85 -13.49
CA ILE A 133 -21.63 2.97 -12.66
C ILE A 133 -20.74 3.91 -13.48
N LYS A 134 -20.97 5.22 -13.35
CA LYS A 134 -20.12 6.26 -13.96
C LYS A 134 -18.72 6.24 -13.34
N THR A 135 -17.70 6.38 -14.16
CA THR A 135 -16.30 6.50 -13.73
C THR A 135 -15.78 7.93 -13.89
N SER A 136 -14.77 8.32 -13.11
CA SER A 136 -14.13 9.63 -13.26
C SER A 136 -13.22 9.71 -14.49
N GLU A 137 -12.73 8.56 -14.93
CA GLU A 137 -11.77 8.38 -16.01
C GLU A 137 -12.11 7.11 -16.78
N GLN A 138 -11.64 7.01 -18.02
CA GLN A 138 -11.86 5.83 -18.85
C GLN A 138 -11.05 4.63 -18.31
N ILE A 139 -11.75 3.53 -18.00
CA ILE A 139 -11.10 2.22 -17.88
C ILE A 139 -10.80 1.73 -19.31
N PRO A 140 -9.59 1.23 -19.62
CA PRO A 140 -9.29 0.71 -20.96
C PRO A 140 -10.36 -0.29 -21.41
N ILE A 141 -10.81 -0.18 -22.65
CA ILE A 141 -11.89 -1.00 -23.24
C ILE A 141 -11.25 -2.10 -24.08
N GLY A 142 -11.87 -3.28 -24.15
CA GLY A 142 -11.41 -4.37 -25.02
C GLY A 142 -10.15 -5.08 -24.53
N VAL A 143 -9.81 -4.92 -23.25
CA VAL A 143 -8.65 -5.58 -22.63
C VAL A 143 -9.09 -6.58 -21.57
N SER A 144 -8.25 -7.57 -21.32
CA SER A 144 -8.42 -8.51 -20.21
C SER A 144 -8.10 -7.83 -18.88
N TYR A 145 -8.99 -7.99 -17.90
CA TYR A 145 -8.80 -7.49 -16.54
C TYR A 145 -8.40 -8.60 -15.58
N THR A 146 -7.58 -8.27 -14.60
CA THR A 146 -7.22 -9.16 -13.51
C THR A 146 -7.57 -8.56 -12.15
N ASN A 147 -8.04 -9.41 -11.22
CA ASN A 147 -8.37 -9.06 -9.83
C ASN A 147 -9.16 -7.73 -9.64
N PRO A 148 -10.34 -7.55 -10.28
CA PRO A 148 -11.15 -6.34 -10.09
C PRO A 148 -11.60 -6.22 -8.64
N ARG A 149 -11.26 -5.12 -7.98
CA ARG A 149 -11.70 -4.85 -6.61
C ARG A 149 -12.34 -3.49 -6.48
N ILE A 150 -13.55 -3.48 -5.93
CA ILE A 150 -14.24 -2.26 -5.56
C ILE A 150 -13.88 -1.96 -4.11
N SER A 151 -13.52 -0.72 -3.81
CA SER A 151 -13.18 -0.31 -2.46
C SER A 151 -13.54 1.13 -2.15
N PHE A 152 -13.82 1.39 -0.87
CA PHE A 152 -14.10 2.73 -0.35
C PHE A 152 -12.88 3.27 0.42
N ASP A 153 -12.52 4.53 0.17
CA ASP A 153 -11.36 5.18 0.81
C ASP A 153 -11.72 6.13 1.95
N ASN A 154 -12.92 5.96 2.53
CA ASN A 154 -13.58 6.84 3.51
C ASN A 154 -14.19 8.13 2.92
N LYS A 155 -14.08 8.34 1.60
CA LYS A 155 -14.76 9.44 0.92
C LYS A 155 -15.39 9.03 -0.41
N TYR A 156 -14.68 8.24 -1.22
CA TYR A 156 -15.13 7.83 -2.53
C TYR A 156 -14.95 6.33 -2.74
N TRP A 157 -15.78 5.80 -3.63
CA TRP A 157 -15.66 4.45 -4.18
C TRP A 157 -14.66 4.44 -5.33
N TYR A 158 -13.90 3.35 -5.45
CA TYR A 158 -12.97 3.11 -6.54
C TYR A 158 -13.08 1.69 -7.01
N ILE A 159 -12.83 1.49 -8.29
CA ILE A 159 -12.48 0.21 -8.86
C ILE A 159 -10.97 0.18 -9.10
N SER A 160 -10.31 -0.91 -8.70
CA SER A 160 -8.97 -1.24 -9.14
C SER A 160 -9.00 -2.47 -10.03
N VAL A 161 -8.41 -2.38 -11.22
CA VAL A 161 -8.25 -3.49 -12.15
C VAL A 161 -6.77 -3.64 -12.49
N GLY A 162 -6.27 -4.87 -12.52
CA GLY A 162 -5.00 -5.18 -13.17
C GLY A 162 -5.22 -5.31 -14.66
N ILE A 163 -4.30 -4.77 -15.45
CA ILE A 163 -4.32 -4.80 -16.91
C ILE A 163 -2.94 -5.25 -17.34
N GLU A 164 -2.90 -6.30 -18.14
CA GLU A 164 -1.67 -6.70 -18.81
C GLU A 164 -1.38 -5.70 -19.92
N GLN A 165 -0.16 -5.15 -19.88
CA GLN A 165 0.29 -4.16 -20.83
C GLN A 165 1.73 -4.47 -21.24
N GLU A 166 1.96 -4.35 -22.54
CA GLU A 166 3.28 -4.33 -23.15
C GLU A 166 3.81 -2.91 -23.18
N PHE A 167 5.11 -2.78 -22.95
CA PHE A 167 5.81 -1.50 -22.96
C PHE A 167 7.00 -1.62 -23.87
N GLU A 168 7.11 -0.69 -24.81
CA GLU A 168 8.36 -0.48 -25.53
C GLU A 168 9.41 0.03 -24.55
N GLN A 169 10.52 -0.69 -24.48
CA GLN A 169 11.66 -0.30 -23.68
C GLN A 169 12.43 0.78 -24.45
N PRO A 170 12.60 1.98 -23.89
CA PRO A 170 13.39 3.01 -24.55
C PRO A 170 14.87 2.63 -24.55
N GLU A 171 15.64 3.22 -25.45
CA GLU A 171 17.09 3.22 -25.33
C GLU A 171 17.51 3.87 -24.00
N LEU A 172 18.32 3.12 -23.25
CA LEU A 172 18.88 3.55 -21.97
C LEU A 172 20.24 4.22 -22.20
N THR A 173 20.62 5.06 -21.26
CA THR A 173 21.96 5.64 -21.16
C THR A 173 22.88 4.69 -20.39
N ASP A 174 24.19 4.87 -20.49
CA ASP A 174 25.17 4.12 -19.68
C ASP A 174 25.26 4.62 -18.22
N GLU A 175 24.33 5.49 -17.79
CA GLU A 175 24.34 6.06 -16.45
C GLU A 175 23.85 5.05 -15.40
N ILE A 176 24.65 4.86 -14.34
CA ILE A 176 24.24 4.14 -13.14
C ILE A 176 23.81 5.14 -12.04
N ILE A 177 22.57 5.02 -11.57
CA ILE A 177 22.03 5.90 -10.53
C ILE A 177 21.96 5.21 -9.16
N GLY A 178 22.81 5.64 -8.24
CA GLY A 178 22.69 5.30 -6.82
C GLY A 178 21.72 6.26 -6.11
N ILE A 179 20.81 5.71 -5.29
CA ILE A 179 19.80 6.50 -4.55
C ILE A 179 19.93 6.24 -3.05
N ASP A 180 20.27 7.30 -2.31
CA ASP A 180 20.22 7.30 -0.84
C ASP A 180 18.86 7.83 -0.36
N LEU A 181 18.18 7.07 0.52
CA LEU A 181 16.86 7.42 1.05
C LEU A 181 16.96 7.96 2.49
N GLY A 182 16.35 9.13 2.73
CA GLY A 182 16.55 9.87 3.98
C GLY A 182 15.28 10.34 4.68
N ILE A 183 15.47 10.83 5.90
CA ILE A 183 14.47 11.63 6.63
C ILE A 183 14.72 13.14 6.48
N LYS A 184 15.96 13.55 6.11
CA LYS A 184 16.30 14.94 5.82
C LYS A 184 15.67 15.34 4.48
N GLU A 185 16.15 14.72 3.42
CA GLU A 185 15.52 14.67 2.10
C GLU A 185 14.86 13.29 1.90
N LEU A 186 13.91 13.17 0.98
CA LEU A 186 13.32 11.87 0.65
C LEU A 186 14.36 10.98 -0.04
N ALA A 187 15.02 11.51 -1.06
CA ALA A 187 16.00 10.80 -1.87
C ALA A 187 17.09 11.75 -2.38
N VAL A 188 18.34 11.30 -2.38
CA VAL A 188 19.50 11.96 -2.99
C VAL A 188 20.10 11.00 -4.01
N CYS A 189 20.19 11.41 -5.27
CA CYS A 189 20.64 10.57 -6.39
C CYS A 189 22.06 10.93 -6.80
N SER A 190 22.85 9.96 -7.28
CA SER A 190 24.24 10.16 -7.76
C SER A 190 24.37 11.10 -8.96
N ASN A 191 23.31 11.29 -9.73
CA ASN A 191 23.26 12.24 -10.85
C ASN A 191 23.02 13.71 -10.45
N GLY A 192 22.79 13.97 -9.16
CA GLY A 192 22.61 15.32 -8.61
C GLY A 192 21.17 15.68 -8.28
N GLN A 193 20.20 14.85 -8.70
CA GLN A 193 18.80 15.06 -8.35
C GLN A 193 18.57 14.87 -6.84
N VAL A 194 17.88 15.83 -6.22
CA VAL A 194 17.51 15.79 -4.80
C VAL A 194 16.01 15.97 -4.65
N PHE A 195 15.35 14.98 -4.04
CA PHE A 195 13.92 15.00 -3.78
C PHE A 195 13.64 15.36 -2.33
N LYS A 196 13.03 16.52 -2.12
CA LYS A 196 12.81 17.04 -0.76
C LYS A 196 11.86 16.19 0.08
N ASN A 197 12.01 16.23 1.40
CA ASN A 197 11.03 15.62 2.29
C ASN A 197 9.73 16.44 2.35
N ILE A 198 8.69 15.98 1.65
CA ILE A 198 7.38 16.65 1.60
C ILE A 198 6.76 16.87 2.99
N ASN A 199 7.07 16.02 3.98
CA ASN A 199 6.52 16.15 5.34
C ASN A 199 7.02 17.39 6.09
N LYS A 200 8.06 18.06 5.59
CA LYS A 200 8.55 19.33 6.14
C LYS A 200 7.83 20.56 5.59
N THR A 201 7.00 20.41 4.55
CA THR A 201 6.20 21.51 4.00
C THR A 201 5.22 22.07 5.03
N GLU A 202 4.94 23.36 4.92
CA GLU A 202 4.03 24.04 5.86
C GLU A 202 2.61 23.44 5.81
N GLU A 203 2.11 23.12 4.62
CA GLU A 203 0.80 22.51 4.43
C GLU A 203 0.65 21.18 5.19
N ILE A 204 1.63 20.27 5.04
CA ILE A 204 1.59 18.98 5.74
C ILE A 204 1.74 19.17 7.25
N ARG A 205 2.59 20.09 7.70
CA ARG A 205 2.74 20.43 9.12
C ARG A 205 1.43 20.98 9.72
N LYS A 206 0.78 21.93 9.05
CA LYS A 206 -0.53 22.48 9.45
C LYS A 206 -1.60 21.39 9.50
N THR A 207 -1.67 20.55 8.46
CA THR A 207 -2.60 19.41 8.39
C THR A 207 -2.34 18.40 9.52
N GLY A 208 -1.07 18.11 9.82
CA GLY A 208 -0.68 17.24 10.93
C GLY A 208 -1.03 17.80 12.31
N LYS A 209 -0.85 19.11 12.53
CA LYS A 209 -1.30 19.80 13.76
C LYS A 209 -2.82 19.70 13.92
N ARG A 210 -3.58 19.95 12.85
CA ARG A 210 -5.06 19.80 12.86
C ARG A 210 -5.48 18.37 13.18
N LEU A 211 -4.85 17.38 12.55
CA LEU A 211 -5.11 15.96 12.81
C LEU A 211 -4.90 15.62 14.30
N ARG A 212 -3.77 16.06 14.89
CA ARG A 212 -3.48 15.85 16.32
C ARG A 212 -4.57 16.45 17.21
N ARG A 213 -4.99 17.70 16.95
CA ARG A 213 -6.05 18.38 17.72
C ARG A 213 -7.38 17.63 17.64
N LEU A 214 -7.76 17.15 16.46
CA LEU A 214 -8.99 16.36 16.30
C LEU A 214 -8.90 15.01 17.02
N GLN A 215 -7.76 14.31 16.95
CA GLN A 215 -7.54 13.06 17.68
C GLN A 215 -7.66 13.27 19.20
N GLN A 216 -7.07 14.34 19.74
CA GLN A 216 -7.20 14.71 21.15
C GLN A 216 -8.64 15.06 21.53
N SER A 217 -9.36 15.80 20.68
CA SER A 217 -10.76 16.14 20.88
C SER A 217 -11.65 14.89 20.93
N VAL A 218 -11.46 13.95 20.00
CA VAL A 218 -12.18 12.67 19.98
C VAL A 218 -11.88 11.85 21.22
N SER A 219 -10.60 11.75 21.62
CA SER A 219 -10.21 11.02 22.83
C SER A 219 -10.91 11.58 24.07
N ARG A 220 -10.85 12.91 24.28
CA ARG A 220 -11.54 13.56 25.41
C ARG A 220 -13.05 13.35 25.37
N LYS A 221 -13.66 13.42 24.18
CA LYS A 221 -15.09 13.15 24.03
C LYS A 221 -15.44 11.71 24.37
N TYR A 222 -14.61 10.73 24.01
CA TYR A 222 -14.84 9.35 24.45
C TYR A 222 -14.80 9.25 25.97
N GLU A 223 -13.79 9.83 26.63
CA GLU A 223 -13.72 9.85 28.11
C GLU A 223 -14.93 10.52 28.76
N MET A 224 -15.39 11.66 28.23
CA MET A 224 -16.58 12.36 28.75
C MET A 224 -17.88 11.59 28.56
N ASN A 225 -17.97 10.72 27.54
CA ASN A 225 -19.16 9.92 27.25
C ASN A 225 -18.96 8.47 27.70
N ARG A 226 -18.18 8.26 28.78
CA ARG A 226 -17.96 6.95 29.37
C ARG A 226 -19.09 6.66 30.36
N GLU A 227 -19.73 5.50 30.18
CA GLU A 227 -20.75 4.95 31.08
C GLU A 227 -20.20 3.65 31.69
N GLY A 228 -19.77 3.72 32.95
CA GLY A 228 -19.04 2.63 33.61
C GLY A 228 -17.76 2.27 32.84
N ASP A 229 -17.64 1.04 32.36
CA ASP A 229 -16.50 0.56 31.56
C ASP A 229 -16.70 0.67 30.05
N ARG A 230 -17.76 1.33 29.59
CA ARG A 230 -18.11 1.41 28.18
C ARG A 230 -18.05 2.84 27.68
N PHE A 231 -17.48 3.00 26.50
CA PHE A 231 -17.47 4.28 25.80
C PHE A 231 -18.70 4.42 24.91
N VAL A 232 -19.52 5.45 25.14
CA VAL A 232 -20.69 5.76 24.32
C VAL A 232 -20.30 6.60 23.12
N LYS A 233 -20.69 6.12 21.95
CA LYS A 233 -20.34 6.76 20.69
C LYS A 233 -21.46 7.67 20.21
N THR A 234 -21.32 8.96 20.47
CA THR A 234 -22.26 9.99 20.03
C THR A 234 -22.13 10.33 18.55
N SER A 235 -23.16 10.95 17.97
CA SER A 235 -23.16 11.46 16.59
C SER A 235 -22.01 12.45 16.34
N ASN A 236 -21.64 13.24 17.35
CA ASN A 236 -20.51 14.17 17.29
C ASN A 236 -19.16 13.45 17.19
N ILE A 237 -18.96 12.36 17.93
CA ILE A 237 -17.76 11.53 17.82
C ILE A 237 -17.66 10.92 16.41
N ILE A 238 -18.78 10.44 15.86
CA ILE A 238 -18.82 9.89 14.48
C ILE A 238 -18.40 10.96 13.46
N LYS A 239 -18.92 12.20 13.59
CA LYS A 239 -18.54 13.33 12.71
C LYS A 239 -17.03 13.61 12.79
N LEU A 240 -16.46 13.65 14.00
CA LEU A 240 -15.03 13.92 14.18
C LEU A 240 -14.14 12.79 13.64
N GLU A 241 -14.51 11.52 13.85
CA GLU A 241 -13.78 10.39 13.27
C GLU A 241 -13.76 10.46 11.75
N LYS A 242 -14.88 10.85 11.11
CA LYS A 242 -14.95 11.06 9.66
C LYS A 242 -13.98 12.14 9.20
N GLN A 243 -13.87 13.26 9.93
CA GLN A 243 -12.89 14.31 9.64
C GLN A 243 -11.44 13.80 9.77
N ILE A 244 -11.15 13.03 10.83
CA ILE A 244 -9.84 12.40 11.03
C ILE A 244 -9.50 11.48 9.85
N GLN A 245 -10.44 10.64 9.41
CA GLN A 245 -10.27 9.77 8.25
C GLN A 245 -9.99 10.55 6.96
N HIS A 246 -10.69 11.67 6.73
CA HIS A 246 -10.45 12.54 5.57
C HIS A 246 -9.06 13.18 5.59
N LEU A 247 -8.56 13.59 6.76
CA LEU A 247 -7.20 14.12 6.91
C LEU A 247 -6.14 13.04 6.67
N HIS A 248 -6.33 11.84 7.23
CA HIS A 248 -5.44 10.70 6.95
C HIS A 248 -5.39 10.37 5.46
N ARG A 249 -6.55 10.35 4.79
CA ARG A 249 -6.66 10.14 3.35
C ARG A 249 -5.88 11.21 2.58
N ARG A 250 -6.08 12.50 2.89
CA ARG A 250 -5.37 13.62 2.25
C ARG A 250 -3.86 13.48 2.38
N LEU A 251 -3.36 13.27 3.61
CA LEU A 251 -1.93 13.10 3.88
C LEU A 251 -1.35 11.89 3.13
N SER A 252 -2.07 10.76 3.10
CA SER A 252 -1.62 9.57 2.37
C SER A 252 -1.51 9.82 0.87
N ASN A 253 -2.48 10.51 0.28
CA ASN A 253 -2.49 10.84 -1.15
C ASN A 253 -1.36 11.81 -1.52
N ILE A 254 -1.13 12.87 -0.72
CA ILE A 254 -0.03 13.82 -0.96
C ILE A 254 1.31 13.08 -0.97
N ARG A 255 1.54 12.22 0.04
CA ARG A 255 2.78 11.43 0.14
C ARG A 255 2.95 10.46 -1.03
N ASN A 256 1.88 9.74 -1.41
CA ASN A 256 1.94 8.81 -2.54
C ASN A 256 2.21 9.54 -3.86
N ASN A 257 1.60 10.70 -4.06
CA ASN A 257 1.83 11.52 -5.24
C ASN A 257 3.28 12.00 -5.32
N HIS A 258 3.84 12.47 -4.20
CA HIS A 258 5.24 12.90 -4.12
C HIS A 258 6.21 11.77 -4.47
N ILE A 259 5.96 10.56 -3.96
CA ILE A 259 6.77 9.38 -4.29
C ILE A 259 6.64 9.03 -5.78
N HIS A 260 5.42 9.06 -6.34
CA HIS A 260 5.22 8.82 -7.77
C HIS A 260 5.96 9.83 -8.63
N GLN A 261 5.96 11.11 -8.26
CA GLN A 261 6.68 12.18 -8.96
C GLN A 261 8.19 11.96 -8.87
N ALA A 262 8.72 11.69 -7.68
CA ALA A 262 10.15 11.46 -7.49
C ALA A 262 10.65 10.25 -8.29
N THR A 263 10.01 9.09 -8.11
CA THR A 263 10.39 7.87 -8.82
C THR A 263 10.18 7.98 -10.34
N ASN A 264 9.17 8.73 -10.81
CA ASN A 264 9.01 9.02 -12.24
C ASN A 264 10.12 9.93 -12.78
N ALA A 265 10.56 10.92 -12.02
CA ALA A 265 11.61 11.83 -12.46
C ALA A 265 12.95 11.10 -12.62
N ILE A 266 13.24 10.13 -11.75
CA ILE A 266 14.44 9.29 -11.83
C ILE A 266 14.39 8.37 -13.05
N VAL A 267 13.37 7.52 -13.19
CA VAL A 267 13.33 6.55 -14.31
C VAL A 267 13.24 7.23 -15.69
N LYS A 268 12.77 8.48 -15.75
CA LYS A 268 12.72 9.28 -16.98
C LYS A 268 14.09 9.78 -17.44
N THR A 269 15.13 9.74 -16.61
CA THR A 269 16.51 9.98 -17.08
C THR A 269 17.06 8.79 -17.86
N LYS A 270 16.35 7.64 -17.85
CA LYS A 270 16.69 6.41 -18.57
C LYS A 270 18.10 5.88 -18.24
N PRO A 271 18.44 5.69 -16.95
CA PRO A 271 19.71 5.07 -16.59
C PRO A 271 19.73 3.59 -17.01
N SER A 272 20.89 2.99 -17.22
CA SER A 272 21.03 1.53 -17.39
C SER A 272 20.61 0.83 -16.10
N ASP A 273 21.01 1.42 -14.96
CA ASP A 273 20.92 0.81 -13.65
C ASP A 273 20.45 1.79 -12.57
N VAL A 274 19.69 1.26 -11.62
CA VAL A 274 19.34 1.96 -10.38
C VAL A 274 19.74 1.10 -9.19
N VAL A 275 20.60 1.65 -8.33
CA VAL A 275 21.05 0.99 -7.10
C VAL A 275 20.47 1.68 -5.87
N MET A 276 19.86 0.89 -4.98
CA MET A 276 19.30 1.36 -3.71
C MET A 276 19.75 0.50 -2.54
N GLU A 277 19.75 1.04 -1.32
CA GLU A 277 20.00 0.22 -0.12
C GLU A 277 18.85 -0.77 0.15
N ASP A 278 19.20 -1.98 0.61
CA ASP A 278 18.24 -2.89 1.26
C ASP A 278 17.90 -2.42 2.69
N LEU A 279 17.04 -1.40 2.78
CA LEU A 279 16.60 -0.84 4.05
C LEU A 279 15.73 -1.83 4.84
N ASN A 280 16.16 -2.16 6.07
CA ASN A 280 15.31 -2.84 7.05
C ASN A 280 14.27 -1.87 7.65
N VAL A 281 13.30 -1.44 6.84
CA VAL A 281 12.24 -0.50 7.23
C VAL A 281 11.49 -1.01 8.47
N SER A 282 11.27 -2.32 8.57
CA SER A 282 10.59 -2.92 9.73
C SER A 282 11.38 -2.73 11.04
N GLY A 283 12.70 -2.88 10.99
CA GLY A 283 13.61 -2.64 12.12
C GLY A 283 13.69 -1.15 12.46
N MET A 284 13.80 -0.30 11.45
CA MET A 284 13.80 1.16 11.60
C MET A 284 12.55 1.70 12.31
N MET A 285 11.38 1.09 12.04
CA MET A 285 10.12 1.44 12.70
C MET A 285 10.09 1.10 14.20
N LYS A 286 11.03 0.30 14.73
CA LYS A 286 11.15 0.02 16.17
C LYS A 286 11.77 1.18 16.95
N ASN A 287 12.50 2.08 16.29
CA ASN A 287 13.05 3.28 16.95
C ASN A 287 11.91 4.27 17.26
N ARG A 288 11.53 4.38 18.55
CA ARG A 288 10.38 5.20 18.97
C ARG A 288 10.51 6.68 18.58
N HIS A 289 11.72 7.23 18.54
CA HIS A 289 11.97 8.65 18.21
C HIS A 289 11.81 8.94 16.72
N LEU A 290 12.23 8.01 15.84
CA LEU A 290 12.23 8.20 14.39
C LEU A 290 11.06 7.50 13.66
N SER A 291 10.39 6.55 14.30
CA SER A 291 9.31 5.72 13.71
C SER A 291 8.26 6.53 12.97
N LYS A 292 7.83 7.67 13.53
CA LYS A 292 6.84 8.55 12.88
C LYS A 292 7.39 9.23 11.64
N ALA A 293 8.64 9.70 11.67
CA ALA A 293 9.27 10.34 10.52
C ALA A 293 9.47 9.33 9.38
N ILE A 294 9.97 8.14 9.71
CA ILE A 294 10.22 7.03 8.79
C ILE A 294 8.91 6.53 8.18
N GLY A 295 7.90 6.28 9.00
CA GLY A 295 6.57 5.86 8.52
C GLY A 295 5.90 6.90 7.62
N ASN A 296 6.19 8.19 7.81
CA ASN A 296 5.69 9.25 6.95
C ASN A 296 6.44 9.37 5.61
N GLN A 297 7.69 8.90 5.51
CA GLN A 297 8.46 8.88 4.26
C GLN A 297 8.08 7.72 3.33
N LYS A 298 7.51 6.64 3.88
CA LYS A 298 7.06 5.46 3.12
C LYS A 298 8.17 4.85 2.22
N PHE A 299 9.37 4.66 2.75
CA PHE A 299 10.52 4.09 2.00
C PHE A 299 10.18 2.79 1.25
N HIS A 300 9.45 1.86 1.90
CA HIS A 300 9.01 0.63 1.22
C HIS A 300 8.16 0.93 -0.03
N GLU A 301 7.28 1.93 0.02
CA GLU A 301 6.48 2.30 -1.15
C GLU A 301 7.36 2.94 -2.23
N PHE A 302 8.37 3.73 -1.86
CA PHE A 302 9.34 4.27 -2.82
C PHE A 302 10.09 3.14 -3.54
N ILE A 303 10.68 2.21 -2.79
CA ILE A 303 11.41 1.05 -3.34
C ILE A 303 10.48 0.22 -4.24
N ARG A 304 9.28 -0.12 -3.77
CA ARG A 304 8.27 -0.85 -4.56
C ARG A 304 7.94 -0.13 -5.87
N GLN A 305 7.87 1.21 -5.85
CA GLN A 305 7.59 1.99 -7.05
C GLN A 305 8.78 2.05 -8.01
N MET A 306 10.01 2.10 -7.50
CA MET A 306 11.22 1.99 -8.33
C MET A 306 11.29 0.62 -8.99
N GLU A 307 11.12 -0.46 -8.25
CA GLU A 307 11.15 -1.84 -8.78
C GLU A 307 10.27 -2.00 -10.03
N TYR A 308 8.96 -1.73 -9.92
CA TYR A 308 8.07 -1.94 -11.07
C TYR A 308 8.29 -0.91 -12.20
N LYS A 309 8.80 0.29 -11.90
CA LYS A 309 9.07 1.29 -12.93
C LYS A 309 10.35 0.98 -13.67
N CYS A 310 11.37 0.50 -12.98
CA CYS A 310 12.60 0.03 -13.61
C CYS A 310 12.30 -1.15 -14.54
N GLU A 311 11.57 -2.17 -14.05
CA GLU A 311 11.10 -3.30 -14.88
C GLU A 311 10.31 -2.82 -16.10
N LYS A 312 9.43 -1.82 -15.92
CA LYS A 312 8.64 -1.23 -17.02
C LYS A 312 9.52 -0.61 -18.12
N TYR A 313 10.64 0.02 -17.77
CA TYR A 313 11.52 0.71 -18.73
C TYR A 313 12.73 -0.13 -19.12
N GLY A 314 12.84 -1.38 -18.68
CA GLY A 314 14.02 -2.23 -18.93
C GLY A 314 15.27 -1.83 -18.13
N ILE A 315 15.11 -1.00 -17.10
CA ILE A 315 16.21 -0.53 -16.24
C ILE A 315 16.52 -1.63 -15.22
N GLU A 316 17.79 -1.96 -15.04
CA GLU A 316 18.21 -2.90 -14.00
C GLU A 316 18.06 -2.27 -12.62
N PHE A 317 17.48 -3.02 -11.67
CA PHE A 317 17.21 -2.53 -10.32
C PHE A 317 17.90 -3.41 -9.29
N THR A 318 18.93 -2.86 -8.66
CA THR A 318 19.79 -3.58 -7.72
C THR A 318 19.61 -3.06 -6.31
N LYS A 319 19.41 -3.98 -5.37
CA LYS A 319 19.45 -3.67 -3.93
C LYS A 319 20.84 -3.99 -3.41
N ALA A 320 21.58 -2.94 -3.05
CA ALA A 320 22.86 -3.08 -2.39
C ALA A 320 22.70 -3.86 -1.08
N TYR A 321 23.69 -4.72 -0.81
CA TYR A 321 23.74 -5.53 0.41
C TYR A 321 23.51 -4.66 1.66
N ARG A 322 22.70 -5.17 2.60
CA ARG A 322 22.20 -4.43 3.76
C ARG A 322 23.27 -3.75 4.62
N PHE A 323 24.47 -4.33 4.72
CA PHE A 323 25.57 -3.76 5.51
C PHE A 323 26.64 -3.09 4.65
N TYR A 324 26.35 -2.82 3.37
CA TYR A 324 27.22 -2.02 2.52
C TYR A 324 27.44 -0.63 3.16
N PRO A 325 28.69 -0.21 3.42
CA PRO A 325 28.98 1.02 4.15
C PRO A 325 28.87 2.27 3.26
N SER A 326 27.82 2.39 2.45
CA SER A 326 27.55 3.49 1.50
C SER A 326 27.88 4.87 2.09
N SER A 327 27.36 5.17 3.28
CA SER A 327 27.51 6.47 3.92
C SER A 327 28.82 6.66 4.69
N LYS A 328 29.62 5.60 4.85
CA LYS A 328 30.90 5.60 5.59
C LYS A 328 32.12 5.43 4.67
N LYS A 329 31.94 4.87 3.47
CA LYS A 329 32.97 4.71 2.44
C LYS A 329 33.20 6.06 1.76
N CYS A 330 34.45 6.41 1.47
CA CYS A 330 34.77 7.56 0.63
C CYS A 330 34.47 7.22 -0.84
N SER A 331 33.65 8.03 -1.51
CA SER A 331 33.33 7.81 -2.93
C SER A 331 34.50 8.11 -3.89
N SER A 332 35.59 8.69 -3.40
CA SER A 332 36.78 9.01 -4.19
C SER A 332 37.89 7.96 -4.01
N CYS A 333 38.28 7.64 -2.78
CA CYS A 333 39.40 6.73 -2.51
C CYS A 333 38.99 5.37 -1.89
N GLY A 334 37.71 5.15 -1.60
CA GLY A 334 37.22 3.89 -1.02
C GLY A 334 37.47 3.69 0.48
N THR A 335 38.24 4.57 1.15
CA THR A 335 38.52 4.47 2.60
C THR A 335 37.23 4.50 3.43
N ILE A 336 37.10 3.58 4.39
CA ILE A 336 35.93 3.49 5.26
C ILE A 336 36.19 4.22 6.59
N LYS A 337 35.37 5.24 6.88
CA LYS A 337 35.36 5.93 8.17
C LYS A 337 34.51 5.20 9.20
N LYS A 338 35.15 4.55 10.18
CA LYS A 338 34.47 3.76 11.21
C LYS A 338 33.71 4.64 12.22
N ASP A 339 34.27 5.79 12.54
CA ASP A 339 33.89 6.74 13.60
C ASP A 339 32.83 7.79 13.20
N LEU A 340 32.31 7.72 11.97
CA LEU A 340 31.30 8.66 11.47
C LEU A 340 29.98 8.57 12.25
N LYS A 341 29.55 9.70 12.85
CA LYS A 341 28.33 9.82 13.65
C LYS A 341 27.11 10.18 12.79
N LEU A 342 25.90 9.97 13.31
CA LEU A 342 24.65 10.38 12.64
C LEU A 342 24.47 11.90 12.55
N SER A 343 25.12 12.65 13.44
CA SER A 343 25.17 14.12 13.43
C SER A 343 25.97 14.67 12.25
N ASP A 344 26.90 13.89 11.71
CA ASP A 344 27.86 14.36 10.73
C ASP A 344 27.17 14.40 9.37
N ARG A 345 26.94 15.63 8.89
CA ARG A 345 26.26 15.90 7.62
C ARG A 345 27.20 16.11 6.45
N VAL A 346 28.47 16.39 6.73
CA VAL A 346 29.52 16.52 5.74
C VAL A 346 30.45 15.33 5.91
N PHE A 347 30.70 14.62 4.81
CA PHE A 347 31.74 13.61 4.72
C PHE A 347 33.04 14.31 4.28
N SER A 348 34.02 14.36 5.17
CA SER A 348 35.37 14.85 4.87
C SER A 348 36.34 13.67 4.89
N CYS A 349 37.15 13.47 3.86
CA CYS A 349 38.16 12.40 3.77
C CYS A 349 39.58 12.96 3.74
N GLU A 350 40.56 12.16 4.16
CA GLU A 350 41.98 12.51 4.10
C GLU A 350 42.49 12.64 2.66
N CYS A 351 41.83 11.97 1.69
CA CYS A 351 42.11 12.14 0.26
C CYS A 351 41.65 13.51 -0.30
N GLY A 352 41.16 14.42 0.54
CA GLY A 352 40.69 15.75 0.16
C GLY A 352 39.20 15.85 -0.18
N LEU A 353 38.48 14.73 -0.30
CA LEU A 353 37.04 14.74 -0.60
C LEU A 353 36.25 15.41 0.53
N LYS A 354 35.41 16.41 0.20
CA LYS A 354 34.48 17.04 1.13
C LYS A 354 33.11 17.23 0.47
N LEU A 355 32.11 16.44 0.88
CA LEU A 355 30.76 16.43 0.29
C LEU A 355 29.67 16.31 1.35
N ASP A 356 28.41 16.63 0.99
CA ASP A 356 27.26 16.21 1.80
C ASP A 356 27.26 14.67 1.92
N ARG A 357 26.97 14.16 3.11
CA ARG A 357 27.06 12.73 3.41
C ARG A 357 26.09 11.90 2.59
N ASP A 358 24.86 12.38 2.39
CA ASP A 358 23.82 11.68 1.63
C ASP A 358 24.22 11.64 0.14
N ARG A 359 24.89 12.71 -0.34
CA ARG A 359 25.51 12.74 -1.68
C ARG A 359 26.64 11.72 -1.83
N ASN A 360 27.58 11.66 -0.88
CA ASN A 360 28.65 10.64 -0.88
C ASN A 360 28.07 9.21 -0.86
N ALA A 361 27.02 8.97 -0.07
CA ALA A 361 26.34 7.68 -0.03
C ALA A 361 25.73 7.31 -1.39
N SER A 362 25.05 8.24 -2.06
CA SER A 362 24.48 8.01 -3.40
C SER A 362 25.55 7.69 -4.45
N LEU A 363 26.72 8.34 -4.40
CA LEU A 363 27.85 8.04 -5.30
C LEU A 363 28.42 6.63 -5.06
N ASN A 364 28.60 6.24 -3.79
CA ASN A 364 29.03 4.88 -3.46
C ASN A 364 28.04 3.79 -3.88
N LEU A 365 26.74 4.10 -3.90
CA LEU A 365 25.70 3.19 -4.41
C LEU A 365 25.78 3.07 -5.93
N ALA A 366 26.08 4.16 -6.65
CA ALA A 366 26.28 4.10 -8.10
C ALA A 366 27.49 3.25 -8.49
N SER A 367 28.56 3.31 -7.69
CA SER A 367 29.75 2.45 -7.84
C SER A 367 29.60 1.10 -7.12
N TYR A 368 28.38 0.63 -6.88
CA TYR A 368 28.16 -0.66 -6.21
C TYR A 368 28.36 -1.81 -7.20
N GLU A 369 29.54 -2.39 -7.16
CA GLU A 369 29.82 -3.68 -7.77
C GLU A 369 29.27 -4.76 -6.84
N GLY A 370 28.01 -5.14 -7.04
CA GLY A 370 27.47 -6.33 -6.37
C GLY A 370 28.29 -7.55 -6.74
N LEU A 371 28.45 -8.51 -5.82
CA LEU A 371 28.86 -9.86 -6.19
C LEU A 371 27.81 -10.39 -7.17
N THR A 372 28.16 -10.50 -8.45
CA THR A 372 27.43 -11.35 -9.40
C THR A 372 27.38 -12.74 -8.78
N VAL A 373 26.19 -13.18 -8.38
CA VAL A 373 25.96 -14.57 -7.93
C VAL A 373 25.88 -15.46 -9.15
#